data_AF-A0A8R2A9H2-F1
#
_entry.id   AF-A0A8R2A9H2-F1
#
_cell.length_a   1.000
_cell.length_b   1.000
_cell.length_c   1.000
_cell.angle_alpha   90.00
_cell.angle_beta   90.00
_cell.angle_gamma   90.00
#
_symmetry.space_group_name_H-M   'P 1'
#
loop_
_entity.id
_entity.type
_entity.pdbx_description
1 polymer ?
#
loop_
_entity_poly.entity_id
_entity_poly.type
_entity_poly.pdbx_seq_one_letter_code
_entity_poly.pdbx_strand_id
1 'polypeptide(L)'
;MEQNTEPSMSTLWSRCRIVGFINVIYFGFLLILLLLIMAFSIITVLLVKSSESEAAKDKTQMPDLMKNHFVLLMIILCSLCIIMLIFFIVFIRVNYGITSETPHDNGVITGRWLIYHKVLFCIHIIPTIISIAGGLGILITDVIILIIMAIEIYVVNAYHTKVTQTGGII
;
A
#
# COMPACT_ATOMS: atom_id res chain seq x y z
N MET A 1 -17.82 38.66 -0.87
CA MET A 1 -16.89 37.90 -1.73
C MET A 1 -15.82 37.32 -0.81
N GLU A 2 -15.93 36.05 -0.45
CA GLU A 2 -14.80 35.37 0.20
C GLU A 2 -13.66 35.33 -0.82
N GLN A 3 -12.60 36.10 -0.57
CA GLN A 3 -11.33 35.86 -1.24
C GLN A 3 -10.93 34.44 -0.86
N ASN A 4 -10.98 33.52 -1.82
CA ASN A 4 -10.34 32.22 -1.69
C ASN A 4 -8.83 32.46 -1.64
N THR A 5 -8.32 32.78 -0.45
CA THR A 5 -6.89 32.92 -0.19
C THR A 5 -6.26 31.57 -0.47
N GLU A 6 -5.40 31.50 -1.49
CA GLU A 6 -4.69 30.27 -1.78
C GLU A 6 -3.93 29.79 -0.54
N PRO A 7 -3.97 28.48 -0.21
CA PRO A 7 -3.34 27.95 0.99
C PRO A 7 -1.84 28.23 0.97
N SER A 8 -1.29 28.67 2.11
CA SER A 8 0.14 28.95 2.25
C SER A 8 0.98 27.68 2.08
N MET A 9 2.27 27.86 1.75
CA MET A 9 3.22 26.77 1.56
C MET A 9 3.33 25.87 2.81
N SER A 10 3.42 26.49 3.98
CA SER A 10 3.44 25.80 5.28
C SER A 10 2.17 25.01 5.56
N THR A 11 1.00 25.51 5.13
CA THR A 11 -0.28 24.82 5.27
C THR A 11 -0.36 23.59 4.37
N LEU A 12 0.03 23.73 3.10
CA LEU A 12 0.09 22.59 2.17
C LEU A 12 1.09 21.53 2.64
N TRP A 13 2.24 21.95 3.16
CA TRP A 13 3.24 21.06 3.73
C TRP A 13 2.72 20.27 4.94
N SER A 14 2.03 20.94 5.86
CA SER A 14 1.41 20.29 7.02
C SER A 14 0.40 19.21 6.58
N ARG A 15 -0.43 19.51 5.58
CA ARG A 15 -1.38 18.54 5.00
C ARG A 15 -0.68 17.34 4.38
N CYS A 16 0.39 17.59 3.60
CA CYS A 16 1.25 16.54 3.08
C CYS A 16 1.77 15.63 4.20
N ARG A 17 2.31 16.19 5.29
CA ARG A 17 2.81 15.38 6.41
C ARG A 17 1.74 14.49 7.05
N ILE A 18 0.52 15.01 7.21
CA ILE A 18 -0.61 14.23 7.75
C ILE A 18 -0.93 13.05 6.82
N VAL A 19 -1.06 13.32 5.52
CA VAL A 19 -1.26 12.28 4.49
C VAL A 19 -0.16 11.23 4.53
N GLY A 20 1.10 11.68 4.56
CA GLY A 20 2.26 10.80 4.64
C GLY A 20 2.25 9.90 5.87
N PHE A 21 1.89 10.45 7.03
CA PHE A 21 1.79 9.70 8.29
C PHE A 21 0.67 8.66 8.26
N ILE A 22 -0.52 9.03 7.78
CA ILE A 22 -1.65 8.12 7.60
C ILE A 22 -1.25 6.95 6.69
N ASN A 23 -0.56 7.24 5.59
CA ASN A 23 -0.08 6.21 4.68
C ASN A 23 0.93 5.25 5.30
N VAL A 24 1.88 5.74 6.09
CA VAL A 24 2.82 4.85 6.81
C VAL A 24 2.06 3.92 7.75
N ILE A 25 1.08 4.44 8.51
CA ILE A 25 0.26 3.61 9.40
C ILE A 25 -0.52 2.56 8.60
N TYR A 26 -1.18 2.98 7.52
CA TYR A 26 -1.99 2.10 6.69
C TYR A 26 -1.17 0.97 6.06
N PHE A 27 -0.06 1.30 5.38
CA PHE A 27 0.82 0.29 4.78
C PHE A 27 1.50 -0.59 5.82
N GLY A 28 1.86 -0.04 6.98
CA GLY A 28 2.42 -0.81 8.09
C GLY A 28 1.42 -1.82 8.65
N PHE A 29 0.16 -1.40 8.85
CA PHE A 29 -0.91 -2.28 9.31
C PHE A 29 -1.21 -3.39 8.30
N LEU A 30 -1.31 -3.06 7.00
CA LEU A 30 -1.50 -4.06 5.94
C LEU A 30 -0.36 -5.09 5.90
N LEU A 31 0.88 -4.64 6.06
CA LEU A 31 2.05 -5.52 6.09
C LEU A 31 1.98 -6.49 7.29
N ILE A 32 1.62 -5.99 8.48
CA ILE A 32 1.44 -6.84 9.66
C ILE A 32 0.33 -7.87 9.41
N LEU A 33 -0.81 -7.46 8.85
CA LEU A 33 -1.92 -8.36 8.55
C LEU A 33 -1.51 -9.47 7.57
N LEU A 34 -0.79 -9.13 6.50
CA LEU A 34 -0.25 -10.09 5.53
C LEU A 34 0.72 -11.08 6.17
N LEU A 35 1.61 -10.60 7.05
CA LEU A 35 2.54 -11.46 7.79
C LEU A 35 1.80 -12.42 8.73
N LEU A 36 0.72 -11.97 9.38
CA LEU A 36 -0.13 -12.82 10.21
C LEU A 36 -0.84 -13.90 9.39
N ILE A 37 -1.40 -13.57 8.22
CA ILE A 37 -2.03 -14.54 7.31
C ILE A 37 -1.01 -15.58 6.84
N MET A 38 0.20 -15.15 6.49
CA MET A 38 1.29 -16.04 6.10
C MET A 38 1.71 -16.95 7.25
N ALA A 39 1.89 -16.41 8.46
CA ALA A 39 2.24 -17.18 9.65
C ALA A 39 1.16 -18.22 9.98
N PHE A 40 -0.12 -17.83 9.94
CA PHE A 40 -1.25 -18.75 10.13
C PHE A 40 -1.27 -19.85 9.08
N SER A 41 -0.99 -19.52 7.82
CA SER A 41 -0.92 -20.49 6.73
C SER A 41 0.20 -21.51 6.96
N ILE A 42 1.38 -21.06 7.41
CA ILE A 42 2.51 -21.94 7.79
C ILE A 42 2.13 -22.85 8.95
N ILE A 43 1.55 -22.31 10.03
CA ILE A 43 1.14 -23.09 11.19
C ILE A 43 0.13 -24.16 10.79
N THR A 44 -0.88 -23.80 9.98
CA THR A 44 -1.88 -24.75 9.47
C THR A 44 -1.22 -25.93 8.75
N VAL A 45 -0.22 -25.67 7.90
CA VAL A 45 0.54 -26.73 7.20
C VAL A 45 1.30 -27.61 8.16
N LEU A 46 1.98 -27.01 9.13
CA LEU A 46 2.76 -27.74 10.11
C LEU A 46 1.87 -28.67 10.96
N LEU A 47 0.68 -28.19 11.35
CA LEU A 47 -0.32 -28.97 12.08
C LEU A 47 -0.90 -30.14 11.25
N VAL A 48 -1.23 -29.89 9.98
CA VAL A 48 -1.70 -30.96 9.07
C VAL A 48 -0.60 -32.01 8.89
N LYS A 49 0.66 -31.58 8.70
CA LYS A 49 1.80 -32.48 8.54
C LYS A 49 2.10 -33.31 9.79
N SER A 50 1.98 -32.73 10.99
CA SER A 50 2.12 -33.50 12.24
C SER A 50 1.01 -34.54 12.42
N SER A 51 -0.22 -34.23 11.97
CA SER A 51 -1.32 -35.19 12.02
C SER A 51 -1.17 -36.34 11.03
N GLU A 52 -0.61 -36.11 9.83
CA GLU A 52 -0.28 -37.18 8.88
C GLU A 52 0.80 -38.13 9.42
N SER A 53 1.74 -37.61 10.23
CA SER A 53 2.77 -38.38 10.93
C SER A 53 2.20 -39.33 12.00
N GLU A 54 1.12 -38.93 12.68
CA GLU A 54 0.43 -39.77 13.67
C GLU A 54 -0.64 -40.68 13.05
N ALA A 55 -1.27 -40.23 11.95
CA ALA A 55 -2.32 -40.94 11.21
C ALA A 55 -1.78 -41.96 10.18
N ALA A 56 -0.47 -42.26 10.15
CA ALA A 56 0.12 -43.28 9.29
C ALA A 56 -0.38 -44.74 9.54
N LYS A 57 -1.43 -44.92 10.35
CA LYS A 57 -2.23 -46.15 10.41
C LYS A 57 -3.51 -46.12 9.57
N ASP A 58 -3.96 -44.97 9.05
CA ASP A 58 -5.16 -44.91 8.20
C ASP A 58 -4.98 -43.99 6.99
N LYS A 59 -5.21 -44.57 5.80
CA LYS A 59 -4.85 -44.02 4.48
C LYS A 59 -5.75 -42.86 4.05
N THR A 60 -5.50 -41.67 4.58
CA THR A 60 -6.05 -40.44 4.00
C THR A 60 -4.90 -39.50 3.61
N GLN A 61 -4.21 -39.83 2.52
CA GLN A 61 -3.24 -38.91 1.92
C GLN A 61 -3.98 -37.72 1.31
N MET A 62 -3.62 -36.51 1.71
CA MET A 62 -4.12 -35.29 1.09
C MET A 62 -3.74 -35.29 -0.40
N PRO A 63 -4.72 -35.19 -1.34
CA PRO A 63 -4.46 -35.37 -2.76
C PRO A 63 -3.45 -34.35 -3.29
N ASP A 64 -2.51 -34.80 -4.13
CA ASP A 64 -1.36 -34.01 -4.63
C ASP A 64 -1.75 -32.67 -5.26
N LEU A 65 -2.97 -32.58 -5.82
CA LEU A 65 -3.54 -31.35 -6.36
C LEU A 65 -3.69 -30.25 -5.29
N MET A 66 -4.10 -30.60 -4.07
CA MET A 66 -4.23 -29.64 -2.96
C MET A 66 -2.86 -29.19 -2.43
N LYS A 67 -1.85 -30.06 -2.45
CA LYS A 67 -0.47 -29.70 -2.07
C LYS A 67 0.12 -28.69 -3.05
N ASN A 68 -0.03 -28.92 -4.35
CA ASN A 68 0.46 -28.00 -5.38
C ASN A 68 -0.26 -26.65 -5.35
N HIS A 69 -1.58 -26.64 -5.15
CA HIS A 69 -2.36 -25.41 -5.02
C HIS A 69 -1.96 -24.61 -3.77
N PHE A 70 -1.72 -25.30 -2.66
CA PHE A 70 -1.26 -24.67 -1.43
C PHE A 70 0.14 -24.06 -1.55
N VAL A 71 1.09 -24.78 -2.15
CA VAL A 71 2.45 -24.27 -2.40
C VAL A 71 2.41 -23.03 -3.30
N LEU A 72 1.60 -23.06 -4.35
CA LEU A 72 1.39 -21.90 -5.22
C LEU A 72 0.85 -20.69 -4.44
N LEU A 73 -0.15 -20.89 -3.57
CA LEU A 73 -0.70 -19.84 -2.73
C LEU A 73 0.35 -19.24 -1.77
N MET A 74 1.20 -20.07 -1.18
CA MET A 74 2.28 -19.62 -0.30
C MET A 74 3.34 -18.80 -1.05
N ILE A 75 3.69 -19.20 -2.28
CA ILE A 75 4.60 -18.42 -3.13
C ILE A 75 3.98 -17.05 -3.41
N ILE A 76 2.70 -17.00 -3.79
CA ILE A 76 1.98 -15.74 -4.04
C ILE A 76 1.96 -14.85 -2.79
N LEU A 77 1.61 -15.39 -1.62
CA LEU A 77 1.60 -14.66 -0.36
C LEU A 77 2.99 -14.11 0.01
N CYS A 78 4.05 -14.92 -0.12
CA CYS A 78 5.43 -14.48 0.12
C CYS A 78 5.84 -13.37 -0.85
N SER A 79 5.54 -13.50 -2.14
CA SER A 79 5.82 -12.46 -3.14
C SER A 79 5.09 -11.16 -2.82
N LEU A 80 3.82 -11.23 -2.41
CA LEU A 80 3.05 -10.05 -1.99
C LEU A 80 3.64 -9.40 -0.73
N CYS A 81 4.05 -10.18 0.27
CA CYS A 81 4.73 -9.66 1.46
C CYS A 81 6.02 -8.91 1.11
N ILE A 82 6.85 -9.47 0.21
CA ILE A 82 8.11 -8.83 -0.23
C ILE A 82 7.82 -7.52 -0.97
N ILE A 83 6.86 -7.52 -1.90
CA ILE A 83 6.46 -6.33 -2.65
C ILE A 83 5.96 -5.24 -1.69
N MET A 84 5.09 -5.62 -0.74
CA MET A 84 4.55 -4.70 0.27
C MET A 84 5.65 -4.15 1.19
N LEU A 85 6.63 -4.97 1.56
CA LEU A 85 7.79 -4.53 2.35
C LEU A 85 8.64 -3.51 1.57
N ILE A 86 8.89 -3.73 0.28
CA ILE A 86 9.61 -2.78 -0.58
C ILE A 86 8.86 -1.46 -0.64
N PHE A 87 7.56 -1.48 -0.91
CA PHE A 87 6.74 -0.26 -0.90
C PHE A 87 6.78 0.43 0.47
N PHE A 88 6.64 -0.31 1.57
CA PHE A 88 6.68 0.24 2.92
C PHE A 88 8.01 0.94 3.22
N ILE A 89 9.15 0.34 2.86
CA ILE A 89 10.48 0.96 3.03
C ILE A 89 10.59 2.24 2.18
N VAL A 90 10.12 2.22 0.94
CA VAL A 90 10.11 3.39 0.06
C VAL A 90 9.22 4.51 0.63
N PHE A 91 8.01 4.17 1.11
CA PHE A 91 7.10 5.12 1.74
C PHE A 91 7.68 5.71 3.01
N ILE A 92 8.27 4.90 3.88
CA ILE A 92 9.00 5.39 5.04
C ILE A 92 10.09 6.35 4.60
N ARG A 93 10.93 5.99 3.64
CA ARG A 93 12.04 6.87 3.22
C ARG A 93 11.56 8.20 2.65
N VAL A 94 10.52 8.17 1.81
CA VAL A 94 9.90 9.38 1.24
C VAL A 94 9.25 10.20 2.34
N ASN A 95 8.49 9.59 3.25
CA ASN A 95 7.82 10.26 4.36
C ASN A 95 8.77 10.77 5.44
N TYR A 96 9.88 10.08 5.74
CA TYR A 96 10.92 10.59 6.63
C TYR A 96 11.61 11.82 6.02
N GLY A 97 11.83 11.82 4.69
CA GLY A 97 12.22 13.00 3.94
C GLY A 97 11.17 14.12 3.95
N ILE A 98 9.93 13.83 4.38
CA ILE A 98 8.84 14.80 4.57
C ILE A 98 8.66 15.20 6.05
N THR A 99 9.20 14.42 6.99
CA THR A 99 9.21 14.80 8.42
C THR A 99 10.36 15.73 8.80
N SER A 100 11.38 15.88 7.94
CA SER A 100 12.41 16.90 8.11
C SER A 100 11.84 18.32 7.96
N GLU A 101 12.64 19.35 8.29
CA GLU A 101 12.33 20.73 7.91
C GLU A 101 11.98 20.79 6.42
N THR A 102 11.02 21.66 6.09
CA THR A 102 10.44 21.83 4.76
C THR A 102 11.53 21.69 3.69
N PRO A 103 11.48 20.67 2.81
CA PRO A 103 12.62 20.32 2.00
C PRO A 103 12.90 21.45 1.00
N HIS A 104 14.11 22.01 1.06
CA HIS A 104 14.67 22.92 0.05
C HIS A 104 15.08 22.16 -1.22
N ASP A 105 14.28 21.19 -1.65
CA ASP A 105 14.68 20.18 -2.64
C ASP A 105 14.17 20.47 -4.05
N ASN A 106 13.68 21.69 -4.31
CA ASN A 106 13.09 22.13 -5.58
C ASN A 106 11.99 21.17 -6.11
N GLY A 107 11.35 20.39 -5.25
CA GLY A 107 10.26 19.48 -5.62
C GLY A 107 10.69 18.06 -5.98
N VAL A 108 11.95 17.67 -5.78
CA VAL A 108 12.43 16.32 -6.16
C VAL A 108 11.76 15.20 -5.34
N ILE A 109 11.70 15.33 -4.01
CA ILE A 109 11.08 14.35 -3.11
C ILE A 109 9.57 14.32 -3.36
N THR A 110 8.94 15.49 -3.47
CA THR A 110 7.49 15.58 -3.73
C THR A 110 7.12 15.03 -5.10
N GLY A 111 7.98 15.18 -6.11
CA GLY A 111 7.80 14.61 -7.45
C GLY A 111 7.89 13.10 -7.44
N ARG A 112 8.89 12.53 -6.75
CA ARG A 112 9.00 11.08 -6.54
C ARG A 112 7.79 10.54 -5.78
N TRP A 113 7.34 11.26 -4.76
CA TRP A 113 6.19 10.89 -3.96
C TRP A 113 4.90 10.82 -4.78
N LEU A 114 4.69 11.80 -5.66
CA LEU A 114 3.58 11.80 -6.62
C LEU A 114 3.61 10.61 -7.57
N ILE A 115 4.79 10.27 -8.10
CA ILE A 115 4.94 9.12 -8.97
C ILE A 115 4.52 7.84 -8.24
N TYR A 116 4.96 7.65 -6.99
CA TYR A 116 4.54 6.49 -6.20
C TYR A 116 3.03 6.42 -5.97
N HIS A 117 2.39 7.53 -5.61
CA HIS A 117 0.94 7.57 -5.42
C HIS A 117 0.17 7.28 -6.71
N LYS A 118 0.62 7.82 -7.85
CA LYS A 118 0.03 7.52 -9.16
C LYS A 118 0.17 6.04 -9.52
N VAL A 119 1.34 5.45 -9.27
CA VAL A 119 1.58 4.01 -9.53
C VAL A 119 0.66 3.15 -8.65
N LEU A 120 0.57 3.45 -7.35
CA LEU A 120 -0.36 2.74 -6.46
C LEU A 120 -1.81 2.91 -6.89
N PHE A 121 -2.22 4.12 -7.23
CA PHE A 121 -3.58 4.38 -7.72
C PHE A 121 -3.88 3.55 -8.96
N CYS A 122 -2.93 3.43 -9.91
CA CYS A 122 -3.05 2.55 -11.07
C CYS A 122 -3.16 1.07 -10.67
N ILE A 123 -2.36 0.61 -9.71
CA ILE A 123 -2.39 -0.77 -9.20
C ILE A 123 -3.74 -1.11 -8.58
N HIS A 124 -4.42 -0.15 -7.94
CA HIS A 124 -5.74 -0.37 -7.35
C HIS A 124 -6.89 -0.19 -8.34
N ILE A 125 -6.83 0.81 -9.23
CA ILE A 125 -7.95 1.11 -10.14
C ILE A 125 -8.12 0.05 -11.23
N ILE A 126 -7.02 -0.53 -11.74
CA ILE A 126 -7.06 -1.52 -12.82
C ILE A 126 -7.81 -2.79 -12.36
N PRO A 127 -7.47 -3.45 -11.24
CA PRO A 127 -8.23 -4.57 -10.71
C PRO A 127 -9.69 -4.23 -10.41
N THR A 128 -9.98 -3.03 -9.86
CA THR A 128 -11.36 -2.60 -9.60
C THR A 128 -12.17 -2.50 -10.90
N ILE A 129 -11.61 -1.91 -11.96
CA ILE A 129 -12.26 -1.85 -13.27
C ILE A 129 -12.51 -3.25 -13.84
N ILE A 130 -11.51 -4.15 -13.75
CA ILE A 130 -11.65 -5.54 -14.19
C ILE A 130 -12.75 -6.26 -13.40
N SER A 131 -12.82 -6.07 -12.08
CA SER A 131 -13.86 -6.65 -11.22
C SER A 131 -15.27 -6.18 -11.61
N ILE A 132 -15.42 -4.89 -11.90
CA ILE A 132 -16.69 -4.31 -12.38
C ILE A 132 -17.08 -4.89 -13.73
N ALA A 133 -16.15 -4.86 -14.69
CA ALA A 133 -16.40 -5.34 -16.06
C ALA A 133 -16.72 -6.85 -16.09
N GLY A 134 -16.11 -7.62 -15.18
CA GLY A 134 -16.35 -9.06 -15.01
C GLY A 134 -17.60 -9.40 -14.18
N GLY A 135 -18.34 -8.42 -13.68
CA GLY A 135 -19.57 -8.64 -12.89
C GLY A 135 -19.34 -9.19 -11.47
N LEU A 136 -18.12 -9.12 -10.95
CA LEU A 136 -17.76 -9.62 -9.61
C LEU A 136 -18.15 -8.65 -8.48
N GLY A 137 -18.73 -7.50 -8.83
CA GLY A 137 -19.09 -6.45 -7.89
C GLY A 137 -17.88 -5.59 -7.46
N ILE A 138 -18.17 -4.52 -6.75
CA ILE A 138 -17.16 -3.63 -6.16
C ILE A 138 -17.19 -3.84 -4.66
N LEU A 139 -16.03 -4.15 -4.08
CA LEU A 139 -15.87 -4.09 -2.64
C LEU A 139 -15.86 -2.61 -2.23
N ILE A 140 -16.74 -2.22 -1.30
CA ILE A 140 -16.83 -0.84 -0.77
C ILE A 140 -15.47 -0.33 -0.30
N THR A 141 -14.63 -1.22 0.23
CA THR A 141 -13.25 -0.94 0.62
C THR A 141 -12.39 -0.42 -0.54
N ASP A 142 -12.56 -0.95 -1.75
CA ASP A 142 -11.76 -0.54 -2.92
C ASP A 142 -12.10 0.88 -3.34
N VAL A 143 -13.39 1.26 -3.29
CA VAL A 143 -13.84 2.63 -3.59
C VAL A 143 -13.27 3.61 -2.56
N ILE A 144 -13.33 3.25 -1.27
CA ILE A 144 -12.80 4.08 -0.19
C ILE A 144 -11.28 4.29 -0.38
N ILE A 145 -10.54 3.23 -0.69
CA ILE A 145 -9.09 3.30 -0.95
C ILE A 145 -8.80 4.22 -2.15
N LEU A 146 -9.55 4.09 -3.25
CA LEU A 146 -9.39 4.94 -4.43
C LEU A 146 -9.66 6.42 -4.13
N ILE A 147 -10.70 6.73 -3.34
CA ILE A 147 -11.01 8.10 -2.92
C ILE A 147 -9.88 8.68 -2.07
N ILE A 148 -9.39 7.91 -1.08
CA ILE A 148 -8.28 8.34 -0.21
C ILE A 148 -7.06 8.65 -1.07
N MET A 149 -6.61 7.72 -1.92
CA MET A 149 -5.45 7.94 -2.79
C MET A 149 -5.63 9.14 -3.73
N ALA A 150 -6.83 9.39 -4.24
CA ALA A 150 -7.10 10.56 -5.08
C ALA A 150 -6.93 11.88 -4.31
N ILE A 151 -7.40 11.95 -3.06
CA ILE A 151 -7.20 13.10 -2.17
C ILE A 151 -5.71 13.30 -1.90
N GLU A 152 -4.97 12.22 -1.65
CA GLU A 152 -3.53 12.28 -1.39
C GLU A 152 -2.76 12.81 -2.61
N ILE A 153 -3.04 12.27 -3.80
CA ILE A 153 -2.46 12.77 -5.06
C ILE A 153 -2.76 14.26 -5.21
N TYR A 154 -4.00 14.69 -4.95
CA TYR A 154 -4.38 16.09 -5.05
C TYR A 154 -3.58 16.99 -4.10
N VAL A 155 -3.48 16.61 -2.82
CA VAL A 155 -2.76 17.38 -1.79
C VAL A 155 -1.27 17.46 -2.12
N VAL A 156 -0.64 16.34 -2.48
CA VAL A 156 0.79 16.31 -2.82
C VAL A 156 1.05 17.08 -4.12
N ASN A 157 0.14 17.02 -5.09
CA ASN A 157 0.30 17.73 -6.36
C ASN A 157 0.19 19.25 -6.16
N ALA A 158 -0.75 19.69 -5.32
CA ALA A 158 -0.87 21.11 -4.97
C ALA A 158 0.41 21.64 -4.31
N TYR A 159 1.01 20.87 -3.38
CA TYR A 159 2.28 21.24 -2.77
C TYR A 159 3.42 21.24 -3.78
N HIS A 160 3.57 20.17 -4.57
CA HIS A 160 4.62 20.08 -5.61
C HIS A 160 4.55 21.25 -6.59
N THR A 161 3.37 21.57 -7.13
CA THR A 161 3.19 22.71 -8.04
C THR A 161 3.68 24.00 -7.39
N LYS A 162 3.32 24.25 -6.12
CA LYS A 162 3.77 25.44 -5.39
C LYS A 162 5.29 25.46 -5.18
N VAL A 163 5.91 24.34 -4.79
CA VAL A 163 7.38 24.20 -4.64
C VAL A 163 8.10 24.48 -5.96
N THR A 164 7.62 23.92 -7.05
CA THR A 164 8.25 24.10 -8.38
C THR A 164 8.09 25.51 -8.91
N GLN A 165 6.99 26.20 -8.60
CA GLN A 165 6.75 27.58 -9.01
C GLN A 165 7.57 28.58 -8.19
N THR A 166 7.80 28.33 -6.90
CA THR A 166 8.62 29.22 -6.05
C THR A 166 10.11 28.89 -6.07
N GLY A 167 10.54 27.88 -6.85
CA GLY A 167 11.94 27.45 -6.91
C GLY A 167 12.48 26.95 -5.57
N GLY A 168 11.62 26.37 -4.73
CA GLY A 168 12.01 25.89 -3.39
C GLY A 168 12.23 26.99 -2.34
N ILE A 169 11.89 28.25 -2.65
CA ILE A 169 11.90 29.35 -1.68
C ILE A 169 10.63 29.25 -0.83
N ILE A 170 10.81 29.21 0.51
CA ILE A 170 9.74 29.09 1.52
C ILE A 170 9.51 30.45 2.16
#